data_AF-A0A7X0RSQ5-F1
#
_entry.id   AF-A0A7X0RSQ5-F1
#
_cell.length_a   1.000
_cell.length_b   1.000
_cell.length_c   1.000
_cell.angle_alpha   90.00
_cell.angle_beta   90.00
_cell.angle_gamma   90.00
#
_symmetry.space_group_name_H-M   'P 1'
#
loop_
_entity.id
_entity.type
_entity.pdbx_description
1 polymer ?
#
loop_
_entity_poly.entity_id
_entity_poly.type
_entity_poly.pdbx_seq_one_letter_code
_entity_poly.pdbx_strand_id
1 'polypeptide(L)'
;MFSLRYSPGSSVLIVSDQYEFGLPLGAEARVIEVDPSGFTATPYLVHVPAIKRSYWVATGDLRTAEEQMADEADLIIHHALLDFALATRNQILFDSLYPEPAR
;
A
#
# COMPACT_ATOMS: atom_id res chain seq x y z
N MET A 1 -10.95 -0.52 -15.45
CA MET A 1 -9.70 -0.48 -16.23
C MET A 1 -8.56 -0.55 -15.23
N PHE A 2 -7.81 -1.65 -15.19
CA PHE A 2 -6.69 -1.79 -14.27
C PHE A 2 -5.53 -0.94 -14.80
N SER A 3 -5.16 0.11 -14.09
CA SER A 3 -3.98 0.91 -14.42
C SER A 3 -2.74 0.12 -13.98
N LEU A 4 -1.86 -0.19 -14.94
CA LEU A 4 -0.56 -0.79 -14.66
C LEU A 4 0.33 0.28 -13.98
N ARG A 5 0.61 0.08 -12.70
CA ARG A 5 1.41 0.97 -11.84
C ARG A 5 2.90 0.61 -11.82
N TYR A 6 3.22 -0.67 -12.00
CA TYR A 6 4.58 -1.18 -11.85
C TYR A 6 5.07 -1.81 -13.16
N SER A 7 6.38 -1.72 -13.40
CA SER A 7 7.03 -2.27 -14.59
C SER A 7 7.91 -3.46 -14.21
N PRO A 8 8.22 -4.38 -15.14
CA PRO A 8 9.26 -5.38 -14.91
C PRO A 8 10.56 -4.73 -14.44
N GLY A 9 11.15 -5.28 -13.38
CA GLY A 9 12.34 -4.74 -12.72
C GLY A 9 12.05 -3.85 -11.50
N SER A 10 10.81 -3.37 -11.32
CA SER A 10 10.44 -2.58 -10.13
C SER A 10 10.59 -3.39 -8.84
N SER A 11 11.22 -2.79 -7.84
CA SER A 11 11.24 -3.29 -6.46
C SER A 11 9.93 -2.90 -5.77
N VAL A 12 9.30 -3.86 -5.12
CA VAL A 12 8.00 -3.71 -4.45
C VAL A 12 8.00 -4.48 -3.13
N LEU A 13 7.10 -4.09 -2.23
CA LEU A 13 6.79 -4.76 -0.98
C LEU A 13 5.39 -5.36 -1.08
N ILE A 14 5.23 -6.55 -0.54
CA ILE A 14 3.91 -7.18 -0.38
C ILE A 14 3.30 -6.66 0.92
N VAL A 15 2.22 -5.88 0.83
CA VAL A 15 1.60 -5.20 1.99
C VAL A 15 0.27 -5.83 2.42
N SER A 16 -0.35 -6.61 1.55
CA SER A 16 -1.66 -7.23 1.79
C SER A 16 -1.76 -8.56 1.03
N ASP A 17 -2.80 -9.33 1.35
CA ASP A 17 -3.16 -10.56 0.65
C ASP A 17 -4.69 -10.60 0.47
N GLN A 18 -5.21 -9.68 -0.35
CA GLN A 18 -6.65 -9.46 -0.46
C GLN A 18 -7.43 -10.68 -0.97
N TYR A 19 -6.75 -11.59 -1.67
CA TYR A 19 -7.31 -12.82 -2.24
C TYR A 19 -6.91 -14.09 -1.47
N GLU A 20 -6.22 -13.95 -0.33
CA GLU A 20 -5.81 -15.06 0.55
C GLU A 20 -4.99 -16.15 -0.16
N PHE A 21 -4.05 -15.77 -1.01
CA PHE A 21 -3.15 -16.70 -1.71
C PHE A 21 -1.96 -17.18 -0.86
N GLY A 22 -1.86 -16.72 0.39
CA GLY A 22 -0.73 -16.99 1.28
C GLY A 22 0.50 -16.22 0.86
N LEU A 23 0.32 -14.94 0.53
CA LEU A 23 1.43 -14.06 0.16
C LEU A 23 2.31 -13.76 1.38
N PRO A 24 3.65 -13.72 1.24
CA PRO A 24 4.54 -13.38 2.34
C PRO A 24 4.49 -11.88 2.62
N LEU A 25 3.59 -11.46 3.52
CA LEU A 25 3.43 -10.06 3.92
C LEU A 25 4.74 -9.48 4.49
N GLY A 26 5.05 -8.25 4.13
CA GLY A 26 6.27 -7.54 4.48
C GLY A 26 7.50 -7.96 3.68
N ALA A 27 7.39 -8.94 2.77
CA ALA A 27 8.53 -9.37 1.98
C ALA A 27 8.80 -8.41 0.81
N GLU A 28 10.09 -8.17 0.59
CA GLU A 28 10.57 -7.51 -0.63
C GLU A 28 10.49 -8.47 -1.82
N ALA A 29 9.96 -7.95 -2.92
CA ALA A 29 9.82 -8.65 -4.16
C ALA A 29 10.24 -7.77 -5.34
N ARG A 30 10.51 -8.41 -6.47
CA ARG A 30 10.73 -7.72 -7.74
C ARG A 30 9.69 -8.17 -8.74
N VAL A 31 9.10 -7.21 -9.46
CA VAL A 31 8.21 -7.50 -10.59
C VAL A 31 9.04 -8.12 -11.70
N ILE A 32 8.71 -9.35 -12.10
CA ILE A 32 9.36 -10.04 -13.23
C ILE A 32 8.53 -9.86 -14.50
N GLU A 33 7.22 -9.95 -14.38
CA GLU A 33 6.31 -9.93 -15.51
C GLU A 33 5.03 -9.17 -15.14
N VAL A 34 4.44 -8.54 -16.16
CA VAL A 34 3.17 -7.85 -16.06
C VAL A 34 2.27 -8.43 -17.14
N ASP A 35 1.08 -8.89 -16.77
CA ASP A 35 0.10 -9.41 -17.71
C ASP A 35 -0.33 -8.30 -18.70
N PRO A 36 -0.02 -8.45 -20.00
CA PRO A 36 -0.33 -7.44 -21.01
C PRO A 36 -1.83 -7.37 -21.33
N SER A 37 -2.61 -8.38 -20.95
CA SER A 37 -4.05 -8.42 -21.22
C SER A 37 -4.80 -7.39 -20.38
N GLY A 38 -4.31 -7.08 -19.17
CA GLY A 38 -4.93 -6.13 -18.25
C GLY A 38 -6.34 -6.51 -17.79
N PHE A 39 -6.75 -7.77 -17.97
CA PHE A 39 -8.07 -8.28 -17.54
C PHE A 39 -8.00 -9.10 -16.26
N THR A 40 -6.81 -9.49 -15.81
CA THR A 40 -6.63 -10.27 -14.60
C THR A 40 -6.66 -9.37 -13.35
N ALA A 41 -7.24 -9.89 -12.28
CA ALA A 41 -7.25 -9.23 -10.98
C ALA A 41 -5.86 -9.23 -10.29
N THR A 42 -4.97 -10.10 -10.76
CA THR A 42 -3.58 -10.28 -10.29
C THR A 42 -2.59 -10.09 -11.43
N PRO A 43 -2.39 -8.86 -11.92
CA PRO A 43 -1.63 -8.61 -13.14
C PRO A 43 -0.11 -8.68 -12.97
N TYR A 44 0.43 -8.78 -11.76
CA TYR A 44 1.88 -8.75 -11.53
C TYR A 44 2.41 -10.11 -11.09
N LEU A 45 3.41 -10.64 -11.80
CA LEU A 45 4.22 -11.74 -11.32
C LEU A 45 5.43 -11.15 -10.58
N VAL A 46 5.46 -11.34 -9.26
CA VAL A 46 6.56 -10.88 -8.41
C VAL A 46 7.38 -12.06 -7.92
N HIS A 47 8.70 -11.89 -7.81
CA HIS A 47 9.59 -12.87 -7.20
C HIS A 47 10.11 -12.37 -5.88
N VAL A 48 9.99 -13.21 -4.86
CA VAL A 48 10.46 -12.97 -3.50
C VAL A 48 11.79 -13.71 -3.30
N PRO A 49 12.94 -13.02 -3.31
CA PRO A 49 14.25 -13.67 -3.27
C PRO A 49 14.46 -14.47 -1.97
N ALA A 50 13.94 -13.97 -0.85
CA ALA A 50 14.10 -14.57 0.48
C ALA A 50 13.58 -16.02 0.55
N ILE A 51 12.49 -16.32 -0.15
CA ILE A 51 11.86 -17.64 -0.18
C ILE A 51 11.97 -18.32 -1.56
N LYS A 52 12.69 -17.70 -2.50
CA LYS A 52 12.94 -18.18 -3.87
C LYS A 52 11.68 -18.61 -4.62
N ARG A 53 10.57 -17.90 -4.41
CA ARG A 53 9.25 -18.22 -4.98
C ARG A 53 8.63 -17.00 -5.63
N SER A 54 7.85 -17.24 -6.68
CA SER A 54 7.13 -16.21 -7.41
C SER A 54 5.61 -16.35 -7.22
N TYR A 55 4.92 -15.21 -7.27
CA TYR A 55 3.50 -15.09 -6.98
C TYR A 55 2.83 -14.14 -7.96
N TRP A 56 1.60 -14.48 -8.37
CA TRP A 56 0.73 -13.53 -9.05
C TRP A 56 0.00 -12.70 -8.01
N VAL A 57 0.18 -11.38 -8.06
CA VAL A 57 -0.25 -10.45 -7.02
C VAL A 57 -1.06 -9.32 -7.64
N ALA A 58 -2.05 -8.85 -6.89
CA ALA A 58 -2.88 -7.73 -7.31
C ALA A 58 -2.18 -6.39 -7.07
N THR A 59 -2.57 -5.37 -7.83
CA THR A 59 -2.05 -4.01 -7.64
C THR A 59 -2.26 -3.50 -6.20
N GLY A 60 -3.38 -3.86 -5.57
CA GLY A 60 -3.72 -3.43 -4.22
C GLY A 60 -2.79 -3.96 -3.14
N ASP A 61 -2.20 -5.14 -3.36
CA ASP A 61 -1.35 -5.86 -2.41
C ASP A 61 0.14 -5.49 -2.52
N LEU A 62 0.52 -4.67 -3.50
CA LEU A 62 1.89 -4.21 -3.73
C LEU A 62 2.04 -2.72 -3.43
N ARG A 63 3.18 -2.32 -2.90
CA ARG A 63 3.61 -0.91 -2.78
C ARG A 63 5.10 -0.78 -3.08
N THR A 64 5.56 0.38 -3.53
CA THR A 64 7.00 0.69 -3.46
C THR A 64 7.39 1.12 -2.05
N ALA A 65 8.69 1.10 -1.74
CA ALA A 65 9.18 1.58 -0.45
C ALA A 65 8.85 3.07 -0.27
N GLU A 66 8.95 3.86 -1.34
CA GLU A 66 8.61 5.30 -1.32
C GLU A 66 7.13 5.54 -1.07
N GLU A 67 6.25 4.76 -1.71
CA GLU A 67 4.80 4.83 -1.45
C GLU A 67 4.49 4.51 0.01
N GLN A 68 5.06 3.41 0.53
CA GLN A 68 4.86 3.01 1.93
C GLN A 68 5.38 4.07 2.92
N MET A 69 6.53 4.67 2.64
CA MET A 69 7.09 5.72 3.50
C MET A 69 6.24 7.00 3.48
N ALA A 70 5.66 7.37 2.34
CA ALA A 70 4.77 8.51 2.22
C ALA A 70 3.48 8.28 3.02
N ASP A 71 2.84 7.12 2.84
CA ASP A 71 1.61 6.75 3.56
C ASP A 71 1.85 6.75 5.08
N GLU A 72 2.96 6.17 5.55
CA GLU A 72 3.33 6.14 6.96
C GLU A 72 3.63 7.55 7.51
N ALA A 73 4.32 8.39 6.74
CA ALA A 73 4.61 9.77 7.12
C ALA A 73 3.31 10.59 7.27
N ASP A 74 2.38 10.46 6.34
CA ASP A 74 1.08 11.14 6.39
C ASP A 74 0.28 10.71 7.61
N LEU A 75 0.28 9.40 7.93
CA LEU A 75 -0.35 8.89 9.15
C LEU A 75 0.30 9.45 10.41
N ILE A 76 1.64 9.41 10.52
CA ILE A 76 2.36 9.95 11.67
C ILE A 76 2.04 11.45 11.86
N ILE A 77 2.04 12.22 10.77
CA ILE A 77 1.71 13.65 10.80
C ILE A 77 0.27 13.86 11.27
N HIS A 78 -0.68 13.09 10.74
CA HIS A 78 -2.09 13.18 11.15
C HIS A 78 -2.27 12.90 12.64
N HIS A 79 -1.68 11.82 13.15
CA HIS A 79 -1.73 11.48 14.57
C HIS A 79 -1.08 12.56 15.44
N ALA A 80 0.08 13.08 15.04
CA ALA A 80 0.76 14.16 15.76
C ALA A 80 -0.08 15.45 15.83
N LEU A 81 -0.78 15.79 14.73
CA LEU A 81 -1.70 16.94 14.70
C LEU A 81 -2.92 16.71 15.59
N LEU A 82 -3.45 15.49 15.63
CA LEU A 82 -4.56 15.12 16.49
C LEU A 82 -4.18 15.22 17.97
N ASP A 83 -3.02 14.67 18.34
CA ASP A 83 -2.48 14.75 19.70
C ASP A 83 -2.27 16.21 20.13
N PHE A 84 -1.73 17.04 19.22
CA PHE A 84 -1.57 18.47 19.46
C PHE A 84 -2.92 19.16 19.67
N ALA A 85 -3.92 18.86 18.84
CA ALA A 85 -5.26 19.43 18.96
C ALA A 85 -5.90 19.08 20.31
N LEU A 86 -5.80 17.82 20.74
CA LEU A 86 -6.31 17.35 22.02
C LEU A 86 -5.58 18.00 23.21
N ALA A 87 -4.24 18.03 23.18
CA ALA A 87 -3.42 18.60 24.24
C ALA A 87 -3.66 20.10 24.42
N THR A 88 -3.93 20.83 23.33
CA THR A 88 -4.21 22.27 23.35
C THR A 88 -5.70 22.59 23.44
N ARG A 89 -6.57 21.58 23.44
CA ARG A 89 -8.04 21.72 23.35
C ARG A 89 -8.47 22.57 22.14
N ASN A 90 -7.73 22.47 21.03
CA ASN A 90 -8.03 23.16 19.79
C ASN A 90 -9.12 22.40 19.02
N GLN A 91 -10.37 22.76 19.31
CA GLN A 91 -11.55 22.12 18.73
C GLN A 91 -11.61 22.27 17.20
N ILE A 92 -11.21 23.43 16.66
CA ILE A 92 -11.24 23.69 15.21
C ILE A 92 -10.32 22.71 14.47
N LEU A 93 -9.10 22.52 14.97
CA LEU A 93 -8.15 21.58 14.37
C LEU A 93 -8.66 20.13 14.51
N PHE A 94 -9.18 19.76 15.68
CA PHE A 94 -9.74 18.43 15.92
C PHE A 94 -10.87 18.11 14.93
N ASP A 95 -11.85 19.01 14.80
CA ASP A 95 -13.00 18.83 13.91
C ASP A 95 -12.58 18.76 12.43
N SER A 96 -11.49 19.44 12.04
CA SER A 96 -10.95 19.37 10.68
C SER A 96 -10.26 18.04 10.36
N LEU A 97 -9.64 17.40 11.36
CA LEU A 97 -8.95 16.12 11.22
C LEU A 97 -9.91 14.93 11.37
N TYR A 98 -11.05 15.14 12.03
CA TYR A 98 -12.06 14.13 12.31
C TYR A 98 -13.48 14.64 12.01
N PRO A 99 -13.80 14.97 10.73
CA PRO A 99 -15.14 15.41 10.38
C PRO A 99 -16.13 14.28 10.64
N GLU A 100 -17.21 14.56 11.37
CA GLU A 100 -18.30 13.59 11.51
C GLU A 100 -18.80 13.19 10.10
N PRO A 101 -19.08 11.90 9.86
CA PRO A 101 -19.68 11.49 8.59
C PRO A 101 -20.99 12.25 8.41
N ALA A 102 -21.18 12.83 7.22
CA ALA A 102 -22.43 13.50 6.88
C ALA A 102 -23.60 12.53 7.09
N ARG A 103 -24.51 12.88 8.00
CA ARG A 103 -25.74 12.12 8.28
C ARG A 103 -26.68 12.08 7.09
#